data_AF-A0AAP0FZY9-F1
#
_entry.id   AF-A0AAP0FZY9-F1
#
_cell.length_a   1.000
_cell.length_b   1.000
_cell.length_c   1.000
_cell.angle_alpha   90.00
_cell.angle_beta   90.00
_cell.angle_gamma   90.00
#
_symmetry.space_group_name_H-M   'P 1'
#
loop_
_entity.id
_entity.type
_entity.pdbx_description
1 polymer ?
#
loop_
_entity_poly.entity_id
_entity_poly.type
_entity_poly.pdbx_seq_one_letter_code
_entity_poly.pdbx_strand_id
1 'polypeptide(L)'
;MLNPMKLNASIAYPFSHIKPCGGRGEMTLKDINQLIHSPSSSNSSGEMDGDPHVDYSPISGKPVLVKTKIHTKGGKGSITILRTKG
;
A
#
# COMPACT_ATOMS: atom_id res chain seq x y z
N MET A 1 25.02 15.59 -27.15
CA MET A 1 24.60 16.14 -25.85
C MET A 1 23.14 15.77 -25.65
N LEU A 2 22.83 14.77 -24.81
CA LEU A 2 21.43 14.38 -24.54
C LEU A 2 20.78 15.44 -23.66
N ASN A 3 19.69 16.02 -24.13
CA ASN A 3 18.86 16.96 -23.40
C ASN A 3 17.96 16.14 -22.44
N PRO A 4 18.07 16.27 -21.12
CA PRO A 4 17.21 15.52 -20.20
C PRO A 4 15.77 16.03 -20.36
N MET A 5 14.92 15.17 -20.90
CA MET A 5 13.48 15.40 -21.00
C MET A 5 12.96 15.86 -19.64
N LYS A 6 12.32 17.04 -19.64
CA LYS A 6 11.57 17.61 -18.53
C LYS A 6 10.59 16.55 -18.04
N LEU A 7 10.94 15.86 -16.96
CA LEU A 7 10.04 14.96 -16.26
C LEU A 7 9.02 15.86 -15.56
N ASN A 8 7.86 16.02 -16.18
CA ASN A 8 6.68 16.67 -15.61
C ASN A 8 6.06 15.81 -14.50
N ALA A 9 6.88 15.19 -13.64
CA ALA A 9 6.40 14.55 -12.45
C ALA A 9 5.94 15.68 -11.52
N SER A 10 4.63 15.96 -11.52
CA SER A 10 4.02 16.70 -10.42
C SER A 10 4.24 15.85 -9.18
N ILE A 11 5.32 16.14 -8.46
CA ILE A 11 5.65 15.43 -7.22
C ILE A 11 4.51 15.75 -6.25
N ALA A 12 3.61 14.80 -6.09
CA ALA A 12 2.56 14.88 -5.10
C ALA A 12 3.21 14.69 -3.73
N TYR A 13 3.15 15.72 -2.89
CA TYR A 13 3.49 15.61 -1.48
C TYR A 13 2.22 15.19 -0.75
N PRO A 14 2.01 13.90 -0.42
CA PRO A 14 0.75 13.38 0.14
C PRO A 14 0.33 14.04 1.46
N PHE A 15 1.22 14.85 2.03
CA PHE A 15 1.11 15.46 3.34
C PHE A 15 1.05 17.00 3.30
N SER A 16 1.13 17.64 2.13
CA SER A 16 1.11 19.11 2.02
C SER A 16 -0.25 19.74 2.37
N HIS A 17 -1.32 18.94 2.41
CA HIS A 17 -2.67 19.38 2.77
C HIS A 17 -3.10 18.93 4.18
N ILE A 18 -2.20 18.28 4.92
CA ILE A 18 -2.49 17.90 6.31
C ILE A 18 -2.46 19.17 7.14
N LYS A 19 -3.61 19.52 7.73
CA LYS A 19 -3.72 20.66 8.63
C LYS A 19 -2.74 20.47 9.79
N PRO A 20 -2.00 21.51 10.22
CA PRO A 20 -1.30 21.47 11.49
C PRO A 20 -2.35 21.33 12.60
N CYS A 21 -2.59 20.10 13.06
CA CYS A 21 -3.63 19.80 14.02
C CYS A 21 -3.18 20.22 15.42
N GLY A 22 -3.91 21.15 16.04
CA GLY A 22 -3.71 21.62 17.41
C GLY A 22 -4.81 21.18 18.39
N GLY A 23 -5.77 20.37 17.93
CA GLY A 23 -6.91 19.89 18.72
C GLY A 23 -6.65 18.52 19.36
N ARG A 24 -7.31 18.27 20.50
CA ARG A 24 -7.21 17.00 21.24
C ARG A 24 -7.92 15.89 20.45
N GLY A 25 -7.16 14.93 19.93
CA GLY A 25 -7.67 13.77 19.18
C GLY A 25 -7.40 13.78 17.67
N GLU A 26 -6.70 14.80 17.16
CA GLU A 26 -6.31 14.86 15.75
C GLU A 26 -4.89 14.34 15.54
N MET A 27 -4.67 13.61 14.44
CA MET A 27 -3.40 12.98 14.13
C MET A 27 -2.47 13.96 13.40
N THR A 28 -1.26 14.16 13.92
CA THR A 28 -0.27 15.05 13.31
C THR A 28 0.59 14.31 12.27
N LEU A 29 1.34 15.07 11.45
CA LEU A 29 2.35 14.50 10.56
C LEU A 29 3.38 13.65 11.29
N LYS A 30 3.73 14.04 12.52
CA LYS A 30 4.68 13.29 13.35
C LYS A 30 4.09 11.93 13.72
N ASP A 31 2.82 11.90 14.11
CA ASP A 31 2.13 10.67 14.50
C ASP A 31 1.95 9.73 13.30
N ILE A 32 1.65 10.28 12.12
CA ILE A 32 1.58 9.52 10.86
C ILE A 32 2.94 8.90 10.52
N ASN A 33 4.02 9.68 10.60
CA ASN A 33 5.36 9.16 10.33
C ASN A 33 5.73 8.05 11.32
N GLN A 34 5.42 8.21 12.61
CA GLN A 34 5.66 7.18 13.62
C GLN A 34 4.87 5.89 13.36
N LEU A 35 3.61 5.99 12.92
CA LEU A 35 2.79 4.83 12.56
C LEU A 35 3.36 4.08 11.34
N ILE A 36 3.85 4.81 10.35
CA ILE A 36 4.47 4.19 9.16
C ILE A 36 5.79 3.50 9.52
N HIS A 37 6.60 4.14 10.38
CA HIS A 37 7.86 3.57 10.84
C HIS A 37 7.70 2.42 11.83
N SER A 38 6.55 2.35 12.53
CA SER A 38 6.25 1.33 13.53
C SER A 38 5.04 0.52 13.04
N PRO A 39 5.23 -0.49 12.17
CA PRO A 39 4.12 -1.31 11.71
C PRO A 39 3.47 -1.94 12.94
N SER A 40 2.21 -1.55 13.21
CA SER A 40 1.40 -2.20 14.23
C SER A 40 1.41 -3.69 13.95
N SER A 41 1.87 -4.48 14.92
CA SER A 41 1.83 -5.94 14.87
C SER A 41 0.41 -6.49 15.04
N SER A 42 -0.63 -5.68 14.79
CA SER A 42 -2.02 -6.10 14.86
C SER A 42 -2.30 -7.10 13.74
N ASN A 43 -2.03 -8.36 14.05
CA ASN A 43 -2.68 -9.59 13.63
C ASN A 43 -3.70 -9.39 12.51
N SER A 44 -3.25 -9.29 11.26
CA SER A 44 -4.00 -9.88 10.18
C SER A 44 -3.61 -11.35 10.11
N SER A 45 -4.09 -12.13 11.07
CA SER A 45 -4.29 -13.57 10.88
C SER A 45 -5.39 -13.73 9.83
N GLY A 46 -5.10 -13.34 8.59
CA GLY A 46 -5.81 -13.88 7.45
C GLY A 46 -5.25 -15.29 7.31
N GLU A 47 -6.04 -16.26 7.79
CA GLU A 47 -5.78 -17.68 7.60
C GLU A 47 -5.31 -17.88 6.15
N MET A 48 -4.04 -18.28 6.01
CA MET A 48 -3.50 -18.78 4.77
C MET A 48 -4.01 -20.22 4.62
N ASP A 49 -5.34 -20.37 4.62
CA ASP A 49 -6.01 -21.65 4.44
C ASP A 49 -6.24 -21.80 2.94
N GLY A 50 -5.27 -22.43 2.31
CA GLY A 50 -5.26 -22.66 0.88
C GLY A 50 -3.91 -23.24 0.53
N ASP A 51 -3.88 -24.58 0.45
CA ASP A 51 -3.05 -25.47 -0.35
C ASP A 51 -1.62 -24.98 -0.73
N PRO A 52 -0.56 -25.82 -0.69
CA PRO A 52 0.79 -25.45 -1.15
C PRO A 52 0.90 -25.21 -2.68
N HIS A 53 -0.19 -24.80 -3.33
CA HIS A 53 -0.23 -24.37 -4.71
C HIS A 53 0.41 -22.98 -4.84
N VAL A 54 1.56 -22.94 -5.51
CA VAL A 54 2.23 -21.69 -5.87
C VAL A 54 1.37 -20.95 -6.89
N ASP A 55 0.69 -19.90 -6.43
CA ASP A 55 -0.02 -18.98 -7.32
C ASP A 55 0.99 -18.23 -8.20
N TYR A 56 0.66 -18.03 -9.48
CA TYR A 56 1.46 -17.23 -10.41
C TYR A 56 0.70 -15.96 -10.78
N SER A 57 1.44 -14.85 -10.89
CA SER A 57 0.83 -13.57 -11.29
C SER A 57 0.29 -13.72 -12.72
N PRO A 58 -1.00 -13.44 -12.98
CA PRO A 58 -1.58 -13.56 -14.33
C PRO A 58 -0.99 -12.57 -15.35
N ILE A 59 -0.33 -11.51 -14.87
CA ILE A 59 0.28 -10.48 -15.72
C ILE A 59 1.74 -10.83 -16.04
N SER A 60 2.57 -11.03 -15.02
CA SER A 60 4.02 -11.25 -15.16
C SER A 60 4.46 -12.72 -15.23
N GLY A 61 3.60 -13.68 -14.92
CA GLY A 61 3.95 -15.09 -14.79
C GLY A 61 4.90 -15.41 -13.62
N LYS A 62 5.24 -14.44 -12.76
CA LYS A 62 6.12 -14.66 -11.62
C LYS A 62 5.40 -15.34 -10.45
N PRO A 63 6.09 -16.17 -9.64
CA PRO A 63 5.51 -16.76 -8.44
C PRO A 63 5.00 -15.67 -7.49
N VAL A 64 3.80 -15.83 -6.96
CA VAL A 64 3.18 -14.93 -5.98
C VAL A 64 3.60 -15.37 -4.59
N LEU A 65 4.18 -14.45 -3.83
CA LEU A 65 4.54 -14.64 -2.43
C LEU A 65 3.39 -14.25 -1.49
N VAL A 66 2.70 -13.15 -1.81
CA VAL A 66 1.66 -12.59 -0.95
C VAL A 66 0.51 -12.07 -1.81
N LYS A 67 -0.71 -12.31 -1.35
CA LYS A 67 -1.94 -11.85 -1.98
C LYS A 67 -2.78 -11.11 -0.96
N THR A 68 -3.08 -9.84 -1.23
CA THR A 68 -3.94 -9.02 -0.38
C THR A 68 -5.18 -8.61 -1.16
N LYS A 69 -6.36 -8.91 -0.64
CA LYS A 69 -7.64 -8.49 -1.22
C LYS A 69 -8.28 -7.41 -0.35
N ILE A 70 -8.49 -6.24 -0.93
CA ILE A 70 -9.08 -5.08 -0.27
C ILE A 70 -10.49 -4.91 -0.82
N HIS A 71 -11.51 -5.05 0.02
CA HIS A 71 -12.89 -4.80 -0.35
C HIS A 71 -13.16 -3.29 -0.34
N THR A 72 -13.78 -2.77 -1.40
CA THR A 72 -14.12 -1.34 -1.47
C THR A 72 -15.37 -1.04 -0.64
N LYS A 73 -15.48 0.20 -0.12
CA LYS A 73 -16.69 0.64 0.56
C LYS A 73 -17.90 0.52 -0.37
N GLY A 74 -18.99 -0.03 0.15
CA GLY A 74 -20.21 -0.30 -0.62
C GLY A 74 -20.23 -1.68 -1.30
N GLY A 75 -19.21 -2.53 -1.11
CA GLY A 75 -19.24 -3.95 -1.48
C GLY A 75 -19.26 -4.24 -2.99
N LYS A 76 -19.22 -3.21 -3.85
CA LYS A 76 -19.36 -3.33 -5.30
C LYS A 76 -18.07 -3.77 -6.01
N GLY A 77 -16.98 -3.96 -5.28
CA GLY A 77 -15.72 -4.39 -5.87
C GLY A 77 -14.62 -4.68 -4.86
N SER A 78 -13.47 -5.11 -5.39
CA SER A 78 -12.26 -5.34 -4.61
C SER A 78 -11.02 -5.01 -5.42
N ILE A 79 -9.98 -4.57 -4.73
CA ILE A 79 -8.62 -4.40 -5.27
C ILE A 79 -7.80 -5.58 -4.80
N THR A 80 -7.12 -6.27 -5.71
CA THR A 80 -6.20 -7.37 -5.36
C THR A 80 -4.77 -6.94 -5.63
N ILE A 81 -3.92 -7.03 -4.61
CA ILE A 81 -2.49 -6.74 -4.68
C ILE A 81 -1.75 -8.08 -4.61
N LEU A 82 -0.99 -8.40 -5.66
CA LEU A 82 -0.14 -9.58 -5.74
C LEU A 82 1.32 -9.15 -5.61
N ARG A 83 2.02 -9.60 -4.58
CA ARG A 83 3.48 -9.48 -4.47
C ARG A 83 4.11 -10.70 -5.08
N THR A 84 4.92 -10.51 -6.11
CA THR A 84 5.63 -11.60 -6.79
C THR A 84 7.10 -11.67 -6.40
N LYS A 85 7.70 -12.85 -6.56
CA LYS A 85 9.14 -13.08 -6.44
C LYS A 85 9.82 -12.86 -7.79
N GLY A 86 10.85 -12.01 -7.83
CA GLY A 86 11.80 -11.97 -8.94
C GLY A 86 12.43 -10.60 -9.10
#